data_AF-A0A8T3U4Y2-F1
#
_entry.id   AF-A0A8T3U4Y2-F1
#
_cell.length_a   1.000
_cell.length_b   1.000
_cell.length_c   1.000
_cell.angle_alpha   90.00
_cell.angle_beta   90.00
_cell.angle_gamma   90.00
#
_symmetry.space_group_name_H-M   'P 1'
#
loop_
_entity.id
_entity.type
_entity.pdbx_description
1 polymer ?
#
loop_
_entity_poly.entity_id
_entity_poly.type
_entity_poly.pdbx_seq_one_letter_code
_entity_poly.pdbx_strand_id
1 'polypeptide(L)'
;MKNKRKVESTVVINGKKSNNRDKKVNIVSKLIFTIFLTVILIAILIFTIKNYEINKQFAKEIESFANLNNKTVFSIDKMTLYSSGFATKNQENKPVWNLNIGQFTDISLKINNRSHENGVSYENTIKSLYIDNIKYNNVTIGNQSLHYKYLGDFGKVTANESNKINDKLVYDVVKSGEIDLTEPKIYANADNPIILEYVNSNLKTNEIISDTNTEVVYDGTLLKNTNIPLDKMKCTLSFTIHIINYYNQEYRATVYVDIPITNTINNTTIYDGKLDKVLENTNLIRFFRIK
;
A
#
# COMPACT_ATOMS: atom_id res chain seq x y z
N MET A 1 -11.73 -118.46 -18.06
CA MET A 1 -13.13 -118.27 -17.59
C MET A 1 -13.15 -117.05 -16.68
N LYS A 2 -14.04 -116.06 -16.73
CA LYS A 2 -15.27 -115.80 -17.47
C LYS A 2 -15.38 -114.27 -17.57
N ASN A 3 -15.76 -113.78 -18.75
CA ASN A 3 -16.04 -112.39 -19.06
C ASN A 3 -17.42 -112.00 -18.47
N LYS A 4 -17.58 -110.79 -17.92
CA LYS A 4 -18.91 -110.17 -17.76
C LYS A 4 -18.80 -108.66 -17.97
N ARG A 5 -19.24 -108.23 -19.16
CA ARG A 5 -19.57 -106.83 -19.47
C ARG A 5 -20.80 -106.42 -18.66
N LYS A 6 -20.81 -105.18 -18.19
CA LYS A 6 -22.02 -104.48 -17.74
C LYS A 6 -22.09 -103.15 -18.48
N VAL A 7 -23.20 -102.97 -19.20
CA VAL A 7 -23.57 -101.73 -19.88
C VAL A 7 -24.17 -100.80 -18.83
N GLU A 8 -23.75 -99.54 -18.78
CA GLU A 8 -24.43 -98.51 -18.01
C GLU A 8 -24.88 -97.36 -18.91
N SER A 9 -26.14 -97.01 -18.71
CA SER A 9 -26.96 -96.00 -19.36
C SER A 9 -26.56 -94.58 -18.95
N THR A 10 -26.55 -93.69 -19.93
CA THR A 10 -26.31 -92.25 -19.79
C THR A 10 -27.50 -91.52 -19.16
N VAL A 11 -27.24 -90.80 -18.07
CA VAL A 11 -28.15 -89.78 -17.51
C VAL A 11 -27.55 -88.40 -17.80
N VAL A 12 -28.27 -87.56 -18.53
CA VAL A 12 -27.91 -86.15 -18.77
C VAL A 12 -28.48 -85.31 -17.64
N ILE A 13 -27.62 -84.75 -16.79
CA ILE A 13 -28.00 -83.77 -15.77
C ILE A 13 -27.71 -82.37 -16.29
N ASN A 14 -28.78 -81.59 -16.46
CA ASN A 14 -28.75 -80.20 -16.91
C ASN A 14 -28.35 -79.27 -15.74
N GLY A 15 -27.06 -79.09 -15.51
CA GLY A 15 -26.53 -78.12 -14.54
C GLY A 15 -26.29 -76.75 -15.18
N LYS A 16 -26.95 -75.70 -14.67
CA LYS A 16 -26.60 -74.28 -14.96
C LYS A 16 -25.13 -74.05 -14.59
N LYS A 17 -24.23 -74.09 -15.58
CA LYS A 17 -22.83 -73.69 -15.42
C LYS A 17 -22.78 -72.19 -15.13
N SER A 18 -22.58 -71.80 -13.88
CA SER A 18 -22.08 -70.46 -13.54
C SER A 18 -20.75 -70.28 -14.28
N ASN A 19 -20.74 -69.40 -15.28
CA ASN A 19 -19.65 -69.27 -16.23
C ASN A 19 -18.41 -68.77 -15.48
N ASN A 20 -17.33 -69.55 -15.46
CA ASN A 20 -16.08 -69.21 -14.77
C ASN A 20 -15.50 -67.86 -15.27
N ARG A 21 -15.88 -67.43 -16.49
CA ARG A 21 -15.56 -66.14 -17.07
C ARG A 21 -16.18 -64.97 -16.29
N ASP A 22 -17.44 -65.06 -15.87
CA ASP A 22 -18.14 -63.98 -15.16
C ASP A 22 -17.57 -63.76 -13.75
N LYS A 23 -17.20 -64.86 -13.06
CA LYS A 23 -16.49 -64.80 -11.77
C LYS A 23 -15.09 -64.17 -11.92
N LYS A 24 -14.36 -64.51 -12.98
CA LYS A 24 -13.01 -63.96 -13.26
C LYS A 24 -13.05 -62.46 -13.61
N VAL A 25 -14.04 -62.02 -14.40
CA VAL A 25 -14.25 -60.59 -14.72
C VAL A 25 -14.58 -59.78 -13.47
N ASN A 26 -15.40 -60.33 -12.56
CA ASN A 26 -15.76 -59.66 -11.30
C ASN A 26 -14.56 -59.53 -10.33
N ILE A 27 -13.64 -60.51 -10.31
CA ILE A 27 -12.38 -60.44 -9.53
C ILE A 27 -11.42 -59.39 -10.11
N VAL A 28 -11.23 -59.35 -11.43
CA VAL A 28 -10.36 -58.38 -12.09
C VAL A 28 -10.87 -56.95 -11.92
N SER A 29 -12.18 -56.73 -12.04
CA SER A 29 -12.79 -55.40 -11.81
C SER A 29 -12.57 -54.90 -10.37
N LYS A 30 -12.67 -55.79 -9.37
CA LYS A 30 -12.37 -55.44 -7.96
C LYS A 30 -10.90 -55.07 -7.77
N LEU A 31 -9.97 -55.80 -8.40
CA LEU A 31 -8.54 -55.53 -8.33
C LEU A 31 -8.18 -54.15 -8.92
N ILE A 32 -8.75 -53.80 -10.08
CA ILE A 32 -8.56 -52.49 -10.72
C ILE A 32 -9.06 -51.36 -9.82
N PHE A 33 -10.26 -51.54 -9.23
CA PHE A 33 -10.83 -50.56 -8.31
C PHE A 33 -9.95 -50.37 -7.06
N THR A 34 -9.40 -51.45 -6.50
CA THR A 34 -8.47 -51.37 -5.37
C THR A 34 -7.20 -50.60 -5.73
N ILE A 35 -6.58 -50.88 -6.88
CA ILE A 35 -5.38 -50.16 -7.35
C ILE A 35 -5.68 -48.66 -7.52
N PHE A 36 -6.81 -48.33 -8.14
CA PHE A 36 -7.24 -46.94 -8.31
C PHE A 36 -7.39 -46.23 -6.96
N LEU A 37 -8.03 -46.88 -5.98
CA LEU A 37 -8.17 -46.32 -4.64
C LEU A 37 -6.82 -46.14 -3.93
N THR A 38 -5.88 -47.07 -4.11
CA THR A 38 -4.51 -46.96 -3.58
C THR A 38 -3.77 -45.76 -4.20
N VAL A 39 -3.90 -45.54 -5.51
CA VAL A 39 -3.30 -44.37 -6.17
C VAL A 39 -3.87 -43.06 -5.64
N ILE A 40 -5.19 -42.98 -5.43
CA ILE A 40 -5.83 -41.81 -4.81
C ILE A 40 -5.28 -41.57 -3.39
N LEU A 41 -5.18 -42.61 -2.57
CA LEU A 41 -4.63 -42.50 -1.22
C LEU A 41 -3.17 -42.01 -1.22
N ILE A 42 -2.34 -42.52 -2.13
CA ILE A 42 -0.96 -42.05 -2.29
C ILE A 42 -0.94 -40.58 -2.71
N ALA A 43 -1.78 -40.17 -3.65
CA ALA A 43 -1.87 -38.78 -4.09
C ALA A 43 -2.28 -37.83 -2.96
N ILE A 44 -3.27 -38.23 -2.14
CA ILE A 44 -3.68 -37.49 -0.95
C ILE A 44 -2.52 -37.39 0.05
N LEU A 45 -1.82 -38.49 0.32
CA LEU A 45 -0.68 -38.50 1.24
C LEU A 45 0.45 -37.56 0.78
N ILE A 46 0.80 -37.59 -0.51
CA ILE A 46 1.82 -36.69 -1.08
C ILE A 46 1.37 -35.23 -0.94
N PHE A 47 0.09 -34.93 -1.22
CA PHE A 47 -0.47 -33.59 -1.06
C PHE A 47 -0.42 -33.12 0.40
N THR A 48 -0.76 -33.99 1.36
CA THR A 48 -0.70 -33.67 2.79
C THR A 48 0.73 -33.39 3.25
N ILE A 49 1.71 -34.20 2.84
CA ILE A 49 3.13 -33.99 3.20
C ILE A 49 3.63 -32.65 2.63
N LYS A 50 3.34 -32.37 1.35
CA LYS A 50 3.71 -31.09 0.73
C LYS A 50 3.10 -29.89 1.47
N ASN A 51 1.81 -29.95 1.79
CA ASN A 51 1.15 -28.87 2.53
C ASN A 51 1.73 -28.70 3.94
N TYR A 52 2.09 -29.79 4.62
CA TYR A 52 2.75 -29.71 5.92
C TYR A 52 4.11 -29.01 5.85
N GLU A 53 4.93 -29.34 4.84
CA GLU A 53 6.23 -28.68 4.64
C GLU A 53 6.09 -27.19 4.34
N ILE A 54 5.17 -26.81 3.45
CA ILE A 54 4.85 -25.41 3.12
C ILE A 54 4.42 -24.66 4.38
N ASN A 55 3.49 -25.21 5.15
CA ASN A 55 3.00 -24.58 6.38
C ASN A 55 4.11 -24.42 7.43
N LYS A 56 5.02 -25.40 7.53
CA LYS A 56 6.16 -25.34 8.46
C LYS A 56 7.17 -24.27 8.04
N GLN A 57 7.44 -24.12 6.74
CA GLN A 57 8.31 -23.05 6.24
C GLN A 57 7.68 -21.67 6.49
N PHE A 58 6.40 -21.52 6.15
CA PHE A 58 5.64 -20.29 6.40
C PHE A 58 5.62 -19.91 7.89
N ALA A 59 5.42 -20.87 8.79
CA ALA A 59 5.43 -20.63 10.23
C ALA A 59 6.80 -20.09 10.71
N LYS A 60 7.90 -20.64 10.20
CA LYS A 60 9.26 -20.16 10.52
C LYS A 60 9.52 -18.74 10.01
N GLU A 61 9.05 -18.42 8.80
CA GLU A 61 9.19 -17.09 8.24
C GLU A 61 8.41 -16.05 9.05
N ILE A 62 7.18 -16.36 9.45
CA ILE A 62 6.37 -15.51 10.34
C ILE A 62 7.06 -15.32 11.68
N GLU A 63 7.55 -16.40 12.30
CA GLU A 63 8.23 -16.34 13.59
C GLU A 63 9.48 -15.47 13.50
N SER A 64 10.30 -15.64 12.45
CA SER A 64 11.47 -14.80 12.22
C SER A 64 11.09 -13.33 12.02
N PHE A 65 10.05 -13.05 11.24
CA PHE A 65 9.57 -11.68 11.02
C PHE A 65 9.05 -11.05 12.31
N ALA A 66 8.27 -11.80 13.11
CA ALA A 66 7.77 -11.35 14.40
C ALA A 66 8.92 -11.06 15.37
N ASN A 67 9.94 -11.91 15.41
CA ASN A 67 11.13 -11.73 16.24
C ASN A 67 11.93 -10.48 15.83
N LEU A 68 12.07 -10.20 14.53
CA LEU A 68 12.71 -8.97 14.04
C LEU A 68 11.95 -7.70 14.42
N ASN A 69 10.65 -7.81 14.66
CA ASN A 69 9.72 -6.70 14.89
C ASN A 69 9.10 -6.73 16.29
N ASN A 70 9.73 -7.41 17.25
CA ASN A 70 9.28 -7.48 18.64
C ASN A 70 9.27 -6.11 19.34
N LYS A 71 10.07 -5.16 18.83
CA LYS A 71 10.11 -3.76 19.24
C LYS A 71 9.97 -2.86 18.02
N THR A 72 9.29 -1.73 18.20
CA THR A 72 9.22 -0.68 17.17
C THR A 72 10.38 0.28 17.35
N VAL A 73 11.29 0.33 16.37
CA VAL A 73 12.46 1.24 16.39
C VAL A 73 12.11 2.60 15.80
N PHE A 74 11.42 2.60 14.66
CA PHE A 74 10.94 3.81 13.99
C PHE A 74 9.42 3.76 13.85
N SER A 75 8.78 4.90 14.07
CA SER A 75 7.37 5.11 13.74
C SER A 75 7.16 6.52 13.22
N ILE A 76 6.04 6.77 12.55
CA ILE A 76 5.48 8.12 12.45
C ILE A 76 4.47 8.21 13.60
N ASP A 77 4.65 9.19 14.47
CA ASP A 77 3.75 9.41 15.62
C ASP A 77 2.81 10.60 15.38
N LYS A 78 3.22 11.54 14.51
CA LYS A 78 2.45 12.71 14.15
C LYS A 78 2.48 12.95 12.66
N MET A 79 1.29 13.13 12.09
CA MET A 79 1.08 13.59 10.72
C MET A 79 0.23 14.87 10.76
N THR A 80 0.73 15.95 10.18
CA THR A 80 0.01 17.21 10.04
C THR A 80 -0.28 17.47 8.57
N LEU A 81 -1.54 17.77 8.26
CA LEU A 81 -2.03 18.04 6.92
C LEU A 81 -2.61 19.45 6.88
N TYR A 82 -2.23 20.23 5.88
CA TYR A 82 -2.82 21.54 5.56
C TYR A 82 -3.32 21.49 4.13
N SER A 83 -4.60 21.74 3.88
CA SER A 83 -5.16 21.74 2.51
C SER A 83 -5.82 23.05 2.16
N SER A 84 -5.65 23.48 0.91
CA SER A 84 -6.30 24.68 0.39
C SER A 84 -6.39 24.63 -1.14
N GLY A 85 -7.10 25.59 -1.72
CA GLY A 85 -7.18 25.83 -3.15
C GLY A 85 -6.05 26.73 -3.63
N PHE A 86 -5.76 26.67 -4.93
CA PHE A 86 -4.88 27.61 -5.60
C PHE A 86 -5.33 27.80 -7.06
N ALA A 87 -4.71 28.75 -7.76
CA ALA A 87 -4.84 28.85 -9.20
C ALA A 87 -3.58 29.39 -9.86
N THR A 88 -3.40 29.02 -11.13
CA THR A 88 -2.39 29.60 -12.02
C THR A 88 -3.07 30.44 -13.08
N LYS A 89 -2.50 31.62 -13.39
CA LYS A 89 -3.04 32.51 -14.40
C LYS A 89 -2.58 32.11 -15.81
N ASN A 90 -3.52 31.95 -16.73
CA ASN A 90 -3.25 31.77 -18.15
C ASN A 90 -2.94 33.13 -18.81
N GLN A 91 -2.18 33.10 -19.90
CA GLN A 91 -1.96 34.28 -20.73
C GLN A 91 -3.27 34.68 -21.43
N GLU A 92 -3.66 35.94 -21.32
CA GLU A 92 -4.91 36.48 -21.87
C GLU A 92 -4.72 37.96 -22.26
N ASN A 93 -5.38 38.38 -23.35
CA ASN A 93 -5.28 39.73 -23.88
C ASN A 93 -6.44 40.63 -23.42
N LYS A 94 -7.44 40.05 -22.75
CA LYS A 94 -8.63 40.73 -22.21
C LYS A 94 -8.45 41.04 -20.72
N PRO A 95 -9.13 42.08 -20.18
CA PRO A 95 -9.13 42.39 -18.75
C PRO A 95 -10.04 41.43 -17.98
N VAL A 96 -9.72 40.13 -18.02
CA VAL A 96 -10.41 39.07 -17.29
C VAL A 96 -9.38 38.20 -16.60
N TRP A 97 -9.78 37.53 -15.52
CA TRP A 97 -8.96 36.46 -14.95
C TRP A 97 -9.26 35.17 -15.69
N ASN A 98 -8.28 34.65 -16.41
CA ASN A 98 -8.32 33.32 -17.00
C ASN A 98 -7.43 32.40 -16.15
N LEU A 99 -8.04 31.49 -15.39
CA LEU A 99 -7.37 30.73 -14.33
C LEU A 99 -7.49 29.22 -14.56
N ASN A 100 -6.43 28.48 -14.22
CA ASN A 100 -6.52 27.05 -13.95
C ASN A 100 -6.55 26.83 -12.44
N ILE A 101 -7.62 26.20 -11.97
CA ILE A 101 -7.89 25.99 -10.56
C ILE A 101 -7.33 24.63 -10.12
N GLY A 102 -6.73 24.58 -8.95
CA GLY A 102 -6.21 23.36 -8.34
C GLY A 102 -6.36 23.36 -6.82
N GLN A 103 -5.98 22.25 -6.20
CA GLN A 103 -5.84 22.15 -4.75
C GLN A 103 -4.47 21.60 -4.39
N PHE A 104 -4.00 21.94 -3.20
CA PHE A 104 -2.79 21.35 -2.65
C PHE A 104 -3.01 20.91 -1.21
N THR A 105 -2.17 19.97 -0.77
CA THR A 105 -2.08 19.53 0.60
C THR A 105 -0.63 19.39 1.02
N ASP A 106 -0.24 20.15 2.03
CA ASP A 106 1.06 19.95 2.68
C ASP A 106 0.96 18.84 3.70
N ILE A 107 1.99 17.99 3.71
CA ILE A 107 2.07 16.78 4.53
C ILE A 107 3.36 16.86 5.33
N SER A 108 3.23 16.95 6.66
CA SER A 108 4.34 16.84 7.59
C SER A 108 4.28 15.51 8.31
N LEU A 109 5.39 14.75 8.27
CA LEU A 109 5.52 13.47 8.96
C LEU A 109 6.66 13.56 9.98
N LYS A 110 6.33 13.39 11.26
CA LYS A 110 7.33 13.31 12.33
C LYS A 110 7.69 11.85 12.58
N ILE A 111 8.91 11.47 12.16
CA ILE A 111 9.48 10.18 12.52
C ILE A 111 9.92 10.24 13.98
N ASN A 112 9.54 9.22 14.75
CA ASN A 112 10.02 8.98 16.10
C ASN A 112 10.95 7.77 16.06
N ASN A 113 12.21 7.98 16.42
CA ASN A 113 13.22 6.94 16.56
C ASN A 113 13.38 6.44 18.01
N ARG A 114 12.47 6.83 18.91
CA ARG A 114 12.45 6.45 20.33
C ARG A 114 13.73 6.84 21.08
N SER A 115 14.52 7.79 20.56
CA SER A 115 15.78 8.20 21.19
C SER A 115 15.58 8.93 22.51
N HIS A 116 14.46 9.64 22.68
CA HIS A 116 14.07 10.22 23.97
C HIS A 116 13.78 9.17 25.05
N GLU A 117 13.32 7.98 24.65
CA GLU A 117 12.94 6.90 25.56
C GLU A 117 14.12 5.95 25.83
N ASN A 118 14.93 5.66 24.81
CA ASN A 118 15.94 4.60 24.84
C ASN A 118 17.39 5.10 24.64
N GLY A 119 17.59 6.41 24.49
CA GLY A 119 18.88 7.01 24.10
C GLY A 119 19.17 6.86 22.60
N VAL A 120 20.23 7.54 22.13
CA VAL A 120 20.70 7.45 20.74
C VAL A 120 21.62 6.24 20.59
N SER A 121 21.39 5.44 19.56
CA SER A 121 22.13 4.20 19.25
C SER A 121 22.26 4.01 17.74
N TYR A 122 23.10 3.08 17.29
CA TYR A 122 23.21 2.75 15.87
C TYR A 122 21.95 2.11 15.29
N GLU A 123 21.09 1.51 16.14
CA GLU A 123 19.86 0.89 15.70
C GLU A 123 18.79 1.93 15.33
N ASN A 124 18.67 2.97 16.15
CA ASN A 124 17.66 4.02 15.99
C ASN A 124 18.21 5.31 15.36
N THR A 125 19.35 5.22 14.70
CA THR A 125 19.91 6.32 13.91
C THR A 125 19.84 5.98 12.43
N ILE A 126 19.28 6.89 11.64
CA ILE A 126 19.14 6.81 10.19
C ILE A 126 20.53 6.94 9.56
N LYS A 127 20.88 6.00 8.68
CA LYS A 127 22.05 6.06 7.79
C LYS A 127 21.64 6.43 6.36
N SER A 128 20.48 5.98 5.91
CA SER A 128 19.88 6.34 4.61
C SER A 128 18.37 6.39 4.74
N LEU A 129 17.73 7.34 4.04
CA LEU A 129 16.28 7.45 3.96
C LEU A 129 15.87 7.78 2.52
N TYR A 130 14.83 7.11 2.03
CA TYR A 130 14.22 7.46 0.75
C TYR A 130 12.73 7.12 0.71
N ILE A 131 12.01 7.77 -0.20
CA ILE A 131 10.60 7.57 -0.48
C ILE A 131 10.43 7.08 -1.91
N ASP A 132 9.60 6.07 -2.12
CA ASP A 132 9.25 5.55 -3.45
C ASP A 132 7.81 5.00 -3.50
N ASN A 133 7.46 4.35 -4.61
CA ASN A 133 6.18 3.64 -4.78
C ASN A 133 4.97 4.55 -4.52
N ILE A 134 5.05 5.78 -5.05
CA ILE A 134 4.02 6.80 -4.95
C ILE A 134 2.84 6.41 -5.83
N LYS A 135 1.62 6.45 -5.28
CA LYS A 135 0.37 6.14 -5.98
C LYS A 135 -0.73 7.10 -5.57
N TYR A 136 -1.57 7.44 -6.53
CA TYR A 136 -2.76 8.27 -6.35
C TYR A 136 -3.98 7.41 -6.67
N ASN A 137 -4.85 7.21 -5.69
CA ASN A 137 -6.06 6.41 -5.84
C ASN A 137 -7.30 7.28 -5.65
N ASN A 138 -8.45 6.82 -6.13
CA ASN A 138 -9.74 7.51 -6.02
C ASN A 138 -9.80 8.90 -6.69
N VAL A 139 -8.89 9.16 -7.62
CA VAL A 139 -8.85 10.39 -8.42
C VAL A 139 -9.99 10.38 -9.43
N THR A 140 -10.71 11.51 -9.54
CA THR A 140 -11.73 11.70 -10.57
C THR A 140 -11.39 12.79 -11.59
N ILE A 141 -10.76 13.89 -11.15
CA ILE A 141 -10.39 15.03 -12.00
C ILE A 141 -9.04 15.62 -11.58
N GLY A 142 -8.46 16.42 -12.48
CA GLY A 142 -7.17 17.09 -12.29
C GLY A 142 -5.97 16.16 -12.47
N ASN A 143 -4.76 16.72 -12.31
CA ASN A 143 -3.49 16.03 -12.47
C ASN A 143 -2.71 16.05 -11.15
N GLN A 144 -2.42 14.86 -10.63
CA GLN A 144 -1.81 14.68 -9.32
C GLN A 144 -0.29 14.62 -9.42
N SER A 145 0.37 15.25 -8.47
CA SER A 145 1.81 15.16 -8.27
C SER A 145 2.16 15.27 -6.80
N LEU A 146 3.33 14.78 -6.43
CA LEU A 146 3.90 14.86 -5.09
C LEU A 146 5.26 15.53 -5.22
N HIS A 147 5.52 16.52 -4.38
CA HIS A 147 6.74 17.32 -4.43
C HIS A 147 7.41 17.28 -3.06
N TYR A 148 8.73 17.36 -3.06
CA TYR A 148 9.46 17.77 -1.87
C TYR A 148 9.12 19.23 -1.55
N LYS A 149 9.00 19.56 -0.26
CA LYS A 149 8.69 20.91 0.16
C LYS A 149 9.54 21.36 1.34
N TYR A 150 9.97 22.61 1.31
CA TYR A 150 10.64 23.26 2.42
C TYR A 150 9.65 23.59 3.54
N LEU A 151 10.04 23.35 4.79
CA LEU A 151 9.20 23.62 5.97
C LEU A 151 8.76 25.09 6.06
N GLY A 152 9.59 26.05 5.62
CA GLY A 152 9.25 27.49 5.67
C GLY A 152 8.11 27.89 4.74
N ASP A 153 7.77 27.06 3.75
CA ASP A 153 6.66 27.28 2.81
C ASP A 153 5.39 26.54 3.21
N PHE A 154 5.37 25.89 4.38
CA PHE A 154 4.19 25.16 4.85
C PHE A 154 2.96 26.09 4.93
N GLY A 155 1.86 25.66 4.33
CA GLY A 155 0.62 26.43 4.18
C GLY A 155 0.53 27.27 2.91
N LYS A 156 1.58 27.35 2.08
CA LYS A 156 1.62 28.13 0.83
C LYS A 156 1.86 27.22 -0.37
N VAL A 157 1.04 27.27 -1.40
CA VAL A 157 1.31 26.47 -2.62
C VAL A 157 2.67 26.83 -3.22
N THR A 158 3.50 25.82 -3.47
CA THR A 158 4.74 25.99 -4.25
C THR A 158 4.59 25.42 -5.66
N ALA A 159 4.02 24.22 -5.77
CA ALA A 159 3.87 23.46 -7.01
C ALA A 159 5.15 23.47 -7.87
N ASN A 160 6.32 23.42 -7.21
CA ASN A 160 7.59 23.58 -7.89
C ASN A 160 7.93 22.30 -8.66
N GLU A 161 7.89 22.37 -10.00
CA GLU A 161 8.19 21.24 -10.88
C GLU A 161 9.62 20.68 -10.68
N SER A 162 10.60 21.48 -10.26
CA SER A 162 11.94 20.97 -9.95
C SER A 162 11.96 20.02 -8.75
N ASN A 163 10.97 20.16 -7.86
CA ASN A 163 10.85 19.36 -6.64
C ASN A 163 9.89 18.18 -6.79
N LYS A 164 9.32 17.99 -7.99
CA LYS A 164 8.40 16.90 -8.28
C LYS A 164 9.10 15.55 -8.15
N ILE A 165 8.47 14.63 -7.43
CA ILE A 165 8.98 13.29 -7.19
C ILE A 165 8.38 12.37 -8.25
N ASN A 166 9.18 11.97 -9.24
CA ASN A 166 8.72 11.10 -10.32
C ASN A 166 8.71 9.62 -9.90
N ASP A 167 9.84 9.11 -9.40
CA ASP A 167 9.97 7.71 -8.98
C ASP A 167 10.38 7.58 -7.51
N LYS A 168 11.42 8.34 -7.13
CA LYS A 168 12.10 8.21 -5.85
C LYS A 168 12.62 9.55 -5.36
N LEU A 169 12.41 9.83 -4.08
CA LEU A 169 13.02 10.96 -3.36
C LEU A 169 14.04 10.41 -2.37
N VAL A 170 15.31 10.79 -2.54
CA VAL A 170 16.40 10.39 -1.64
C VAL A 170 16.73 11.55 -0.73
N TYR A 171 16.93 11.27 0.56
CA TYR A 171 17.35 12.26 1.53
C TYR A 171 18.84 12.15 1.83
N ASP A 172 19.51 13.29 1.88
CA ASP A 172 20.85 13.38 2.45
C ASP A 172 20.75 13.38 3.98
N VAL A 173 21.45 12.42 4.60
CA VAL A 173 21.39 12.23 6.04
C VAL A 173 22.54 12.95 6.72
N VAL A 174 22.22 13.89 7.61
CA VAL A 174 23.20 14.71 8.32
C VAL A 174 23.25 14.32 9.80
N LYS A 175 24.46 14.17 10.36
CA LYS A 175 24.63 13.74 11.76
C LYS A 175 24.41 14.87 12.77
N SER A 176 24.88 16.06 12.44
CA SER A 176 24.92 17.23 13.33
C SER A 176 25.23 18.49 12.54
N GLY A 177 24.99 19.66 13.16
CA GLY A 177 25.21 20.97 12.54
C GLY A 177 23.94 21.52 11.93
N GLU A 178 24.01 22.73 11.39
CA GLU A 178 22.87 23.33 10.68
C GLU A 178 22.66 22.64 9.33
N ILE A 179 21.40 22.40 8.97
CA ILE A 179 21.03 21.82 7.68
C ILE A 179 20.18 22.79 6.89
N ASP A 180 20.49 22.90 5.60
CA ASP A 180 19.65 23.59 4.63
C ASP A 180 18.50 22.67 4.22
N LEU A 181 17.30 22.99 4.72
CA LEU A 181 16.06 22.26 4.44
C LEU A 181 15.39 22.72 3.14
N THR A 182 16.02 23.55 2.31
CA THR A 182 15.52 23.81 0.94
C THR A 182 15.80 22.61 0.02
N GLU A 183 16.70 21.72 0.43
CA GLU A 183 17.02 20.44 -0.19
C GLU A 183 16.54 19.28 0.69
N PRO A 184 16.28 18.07 0.15
CA PRO A 184 15.81 16.92 0.90
C PRO A 184 16.88 16.40 1.87
N LYS A 185 16.97 17.02 3.05
CA LYS A 185 17.89 16.64 4.13
C LYS A 185 17.14 16.20 5.37
N ILE A 186 17.71 15.24 6.09
CA ILE A 186 17.18 14.79 7.38
C ILE A 186 18.31 14.55 8.38
N TYR A 187 18.07 14.89 9.64
CA TYR A 187 18.97 14.50 10.70
C TYR A 187 18.96 12.99 10.92
N ALA A 188 20.13 12.45 11.25
CA ALA A 188 20.30 11.04 11.51
C ALA A 188 19.44 10.54 12.69
N ASN A 189 19.08 11.42 13.63
CA ASN A 189 18.17 11.13 14.74
C ASN A 189 16.69 11.42 14.43
N ALA A 190 16.36 11.84 13.20
CA ALA A 190 15.03 12.20 12.74
C ALA A 190 14.38 13.41 13.46
N ASP A 191 15.19 14.35 13.97
CA ASP A 191 14.68 15.53 14.69
C ASP A 191 13.81 16.45 13.82
N ASN A 192 14.10 16.54 12.52
CA ASN A 192 13.30 17.30 11.58
C ASN A 192 12.26 16.41 10.87
N PRO A 193 11.05 16.95 10.58
CA PRO A 193 10.02 16.21 9.87
C PRO A 193 10.34 16.06 8.38
N ILE A 194 9.75 15.05 7.76
CA ILE A 194 9.58 14.96 6.31
C ILE A 194 8.44 15.89 5.91
N ILE A 195 8.68 16.78 4.94
CA ILE A 195 7.69 17.72 4.42
C ILE A 195 7.49 17.46 2.92
N LEU A 196 6.24 17.26 2.52
CA LEU A 196 5.83 16.97 1.13
C LEU A 196 4.64 17.85 0.75
N GLU A 197 4.49 18.12 -0.55
CA GLU A 197 3.32 18.79 -1.12
C GLU A 197 2.61 17.85 -2.09
N TYR A 198 1.38 17.48 -1.79
CA TYR A 198 0.48 16.93 -2.78
C TYR A 198 -0.15 18.08 -3.56
N VAL A 199 -0.12 17.99 -4.89
CA VAL A 199 -0.78 18.95 -5.79
C VAL A 199 -1.76 18.19 -6.66
N ASN A 200 -2.98 18.70 -6.78
CA ASN A 200 -3.92 18.31 -7.83
C ASN A 200 -4.23 19.54 -8.68
N SER A 201 -3.48 19.69 -9.76
CA SER A 201 -3.58 20.81 -10.69
C SER A 201 -4.74 20.60 -11.67
N ASN A 202 -5.20 21.67 -12.30
CA ASN A 202 -6.17 21.60 -13.40
C ASN A 202 -7.47 20.85 -13.05
N LEU A 203 -7.98 21.02 -11.83
CA LEU A 203 -9.33 20.57 -11.45
C LEU A 203 -10.39 21.21 -12.35
N LYS A 204 -10.16 22.47 -12.72
CA LYS A 204 -10.93 23.21 -13.72
C LYS A 204 -9.99 24.14 -14.47
N THR A 205 -9.99 24.08 -15.79
CA THR A 205 -9.09 24.87 -16.66
C THR A 205 -9.85 25.96 -17.38
N ASN A 206 -9.17 27.07 -17.68
CA ASN A 206 -9.74 28.20 -18.41
C ASN A 206 -11.00 28.81 -17.75
N GLU A 207 -11.01 28.87 -16.42
CA GLU A 207 -12.10 29.52 -15.69
C GLU A 207 -11.99 31.03 -15.85
N ILE A 208 -13.07 31.64 -16.34
CA ILE A 208 -13.13 33.09 -16.57
C ILE A 208 -13.84 33.76 -15.39
N ILE A 209 -13.12 34.62 -14.66
CA ILE A 209 -13.70 35.53 -13.67
C ILE A 209 -13.70 36.93 -14.29
N SER A 210 -14.90 37.37 -14.68
CA SER A 210 -15.12 38.63 -15.41
C SER A 210 -15.21 39.86 -14.51
N ASP A 211 -15.56 39.68 -13.23
CA ASP A 211 -15.57 40.77 -12.26
C ASP A 211 -14.15 40.99 -11.72
N THR A 212 -13.47 41.99 -12.27
CA THR A 212 -12.13 42.37 -11.83
C THR A 212 -12.12 43.42 -10.72
N ASN A 213 -13.30 43.85 -10.22
CA ASN A 213 -13.39 44.83 -9.15
C ASN A 213 -13.14 44.23 -7.76
N THR A 214 -13.24 42.91 -7.65
CA THR A 214 -12.93 42.16 -6.43
C THR A 214 -11.64 41.36 -6.63
N GLU A 215 -10.76 41.40 -5.63
CA GLU A 215 -9.53 40.62 -5.65
C GLU A 215 -9.86 39.13 -5.56
N VAL A 216 -9.22 38.32 -6.42
CA VAL A 216 -9.37 36.86 -6.38
C VAL A 216 -8.56 36.33 -5.21
N VAL A 217 -9.24 35.69 -4.25
CA VAL A 217 -8.58 35.01 -3.12
C VAL A 217 -8.12 33.63 -3.58
N TYR A 218 -6.82 33.38 -3.53
CA TYR A 218 -6.19 32.11 -3.93
C TYR A 218 -6.12 31.13 -2.76
N ASP A 219 -7.30 30.70 -2.31
CA ASP A 219 -7.45 29.71 -1.26
C ASP A 219 -8.58 28.73 -1.59
N GLY A 220 -9.00 27.92 -0.63
CA GLY A 220 -10.05 26.93 -0.82
C GLY A 220 -11.44 27.51 -1.11
N THR A 221 -11.72 28.79 -0.81
CA THR A 221 -12.97 29.46 -1.21
C THR A 221 -13.09 29.54 -2.74
N LEU A 222 -11.96 29.61 -3.46
CA LEU A 222 -11.91 29.61 -4.92
C LEU A 222 -12.52 28.33 -5.52
N LEU A 223 -12.30 27.18 -4.86
CA LEU A 223 -12.86 25.90 -5.28
C LEU A 223 -14.40 25.92 -5.23
N LYS A 224 -14.97 26.58 -4.21
CA LYS A 224 -16.42 26.77 -4.05
C LYS A 224 -16.95 27.72 -5.12
N ASN A 225 -16.30 28.87 -5.29
CA ASN A 225 -16.73 29.92 -6.21
C ASN A 225 -16.71 29.47 -7.67
N THR A 226 -15.84 28.51 -8.00
CA THR A 226 -15.72 27.93 -9.35
C THR A 226 -16.53 26.65 -9.55
N ASN A 227 -17.39 26.30 -8.58
CA ASN A 227 -18.32 25.16 -8.60
C ASN A 227 -17.65 23.79 -8.77
N ILE A 228 -16.47 23.57 -8.17
CA ILE A 228 -15.79 22.27 -8.21
C ILE A 228 -16.30 21.41 -7.05
N PRO A 229 -17.01 20.29 -7.27
CA PRO A 229 -17.59 19.49 -6.19
C PRO A 229 -16.56 18.77 -5.30
N LEU A 230 -16.82 18.70 -3.99
CA LEU A 230 -15.94 18.03 -3.00
C LEU A 230 -15.64 16.57 -3.35
N ASP A 231 -16.62 15.80 -3.82
CA ASP A 231 -16.45 14.39 -4.16
C ASP A 231 -15.48 14.16 -5.32
N LYS A 232 -15.39 15.12 -6.25
CA LYS A 232 -14.48 15.07 -7.40
C LYS A 232 -13.03 15.35 -7.03
N MET A 233 -12.81 16.00 -5.90
CA MET A 233 -11.50 16.42 -5.39
C MET A 233 -10.81 15.39 -4.50
N LYS A 234 -11.45 14.25 -4.23
CA LYS A 234 -10.91 13.18 -3.39
C LYS A 234 -9.67 12.54 -4.02
N CYS A 235 -8.73 12.18 -3.16
CA CYS A 235 -7.58 11.35 -3.50
C CYS A 235 -7.10 10.63 -2.24
N THR A 236 -6.70 9.37 -2.39
CA THR A 236 -5.93 8.63 -1.39
C THR A 236 -4.51 8.47 -1.93
N LEU A 237 -3.58 9.25 -1.38
CA LEU A 237 -2.16 9.18 -1.68
C LEU A 237 -1.54 8.03 -0.87
N SER A 238 -0.69 7.23 -1.51
CA SER A 238 0.17 6.29 -0.80
C SER A 238 1.59 6.33 -1.29
N PHE A 239 2.56 6.16 -0.40
CA PHE A 239 3.99 6.02 -0.73
C PHE A 239 4.68 5.18 0.32
N THR A 240 5.87 4.67 -0.01
CA THR A 240 6.68 3.86 0.90
C THR A 240 7.88 4.67 1.36
N ILE A 241 8.14 4.69 2.68
CA ILE A 241 9.36 5.23 3.27
C ILE A 241 10.26 4.07 3.65
N HIS A 242 11.52 4.16 3.27
CA HIS A 242 12.57 3.21 3.61
C HIS A 242 13.62 3.89 4.46
N ILE A 243 14.02 3.23 5.54
CA ILE A 243 15.09 3.67 6.45
C ILE A 243 16.10 2.53 6.57
N ILE A 244 17.37 2.85 6.36
CA ILE A 244 18.48 1.94 6.67
C ILE A 244 19.24 2.55 7.84
N ASN A 245 19.48 1.77 8.89
CA ASN A 245 20.23 2.24 10.06
C ASN A 245 21.74 1.94 9.96
N TYR A 246 22.51 2.27 11.01
CA TYR A 246 23.96 2.05 11.02
C TYR A 246 24.36 0.57 11.18
N TYR A 247 23.43 -0.31 11.57
CA TYR A 247 23.60 -1.76 11.50
C TYR A 247 23.24 -2.36 10.13
N ASN A 248 22.91 -1.52 9.13
CA ASN A 248 22.42 -1.92 7.80
C ASN A 248 21.12 -2.72 7.84
N GLN A 249 20.32 -2.53 8.89
CA GLN A 249 18.98 -3.10 9.00
C GLN A 249 18.02 -2.21 8.21
N GLU A 250 17.11 -2.86 7.46
CA GLU A 250 16.20 -2.17 6.55
C GLU A 250 14.80 -2.13 7.17
N TYR A 251 14.27 -0.91 7.31
CA TYR A 251 12.95 -0.62 7.87
C TYR A 251 12.06 0.00 6.80
N ARG A 252 10.81 -0.47 6.72
CA ARG A 252 9.86 -0.05 5.71
C ARG A 252 8.50 0.29 6.31
N ALA A 253 7.93 1.41 5.89
CA ALA A 253 6.54 1.78 6.19
C ALA A 253 5.83 2.23 4.92
N THR A 254 4.58 1.80 4.72
CA THR A 254 3.70 2.38 3.70
C THR A 254 2.79 3.39 4.35
N VAL A 255 2.86 4.64 3.89
CA VAL A 255 2.02 5.74 4.37
C VAL A 255 0.82 5.84 3.45
N TYR A 256 -0.37 5.95 4.05
CA TYR A 256 -1.62 6.25 3.36
C TYR A 256 -2.16 7.58 3.87
N VAL A 257 -2.45 8.50 2.97
CA VAL A 257 -2.98 9.84 3.26
C VAL A 257 -4.25 10.05 2.46
N ASP A 258 -5.38 10.09 3.14
CA ASP A 258 -6.61 10.60 2.55
C ASP A 258 -6.52 12.13 2.53
N ILE A 259 -6.46 12.71 1.34
CA ILE A 259 -6.34 14.14 1.13
C ILE A 259 -7.56 14.83 1.77
N PRO A 260 -7.35 15.70 2.80
CA PRO A 260 -8.45 16.18 3.60
C PRO A 260 -9.18 17.31 2.85
N ILE A 261 -10.43 17.04 2.51
CA ILE A 261 -11.35 17.99 1.88
C ILE A 261 -12.53 18.36 2.81
N THR A 262 -12.76 17.55 3.83
CA THR A 262 -13.81 17.72 4.85
C THR A 262 -13.28 17.31 6.21
N ASN A 263 -13.66 18.04 7.25
CA ASN A 263 -13.45 17.66 8.65
C ASN A 263 -14.82 17.51 9.32
N THR A 264 -15.16 16.27 9.66
CA THR A 264 -16.46 15.93 10.23
C THR A 264 -16.60 16.33 11.70
N ILE A 265 -15.49 16.61 12.40
CA ILE A 265 -15.51 16.94 13.83
C ILE A 265 -16.03 18.36 14.05
N ASN A 266 -15.53 19.31 13.25
CA ASN A 266 -15.88 20.73 13.31
C ASN A 266 -16.84 21.16 12.19
N ASN A 267 -17.25 20.21 11.32
CA ASN A 267 -18.10 20.44 10.16
C ASN A 267 -17.57 21.51 9.18
N THR A 268 -16.24 21.60 9.04
CA THR A 268 -15.59 22.48 8.07
C THR A 268 -15.13 21.71 6.84
N THR A 269 -14.91 22.43 5.76
CA THR A 269 -14.45 21.88 4.48
C THR A 269 -13.30 22.70 3.93
N ILE A 270 -12.63 22.20 2.90
CA ILE A 270 -11.63 22.98 2.17
C ILE A 270 -12.21 24.30 1.62
N TYR A 271 -13.53 24.38 1.39
CA TYR A 271 -14.18 25.61 0.92
C TYR A 271 -14.16 26.78 1.91
N ASP A 272 -13.82 26.54 3.18
CA ASP A 272 -13.72 27.57 4.20
C ASP A 272 -12.34 28.28 4.16
N GLY A 273 -11.71 28.31 2.97
CA GLY A 273 -10.39 28.86 2.71
C GLY A 273 -9.27 27.84 2.94
N LYS A 274 -9.30 27.10 4.05
CA LYS A 274 -8.32 26.04 4.32
C LYS A 274 -8.89 24.95 5.22
N LEU A 275 -8.19 23.82 5.25
CA LEU A 275 -8.50 22.71 6.14
C LEU A 275 -7.22 22.14 6.77
N ASP A 276 -7.17 22.20 8.10
CA ASP A 276 -6.08 21.66 8.90
C ASP A 276 -6.52 20.33 9.55
N LYS A 277 -5.67 19.30 9.47
CA LYS A 277 -5.90 18.00 10.12
C LYS A 277 -4.61 17.49 10.76
N VAL A 278 -4.67 17.20 12.05
CA VAL A 278 -3.56 16.62 12.80
C VAL A 278 -3.96 15.22 13.24
N LEU A 279 -3.12 14.24 12.91
CA LEU A 279 -3.21 12.88 13.39
C LEU A 279 -2.03 12.64 14.32
N GLU A 280 -2.31 12.33 15.58
CA GLU A 280 -1.28 12.14 16.59
C GLU A 280 -1.62 10.92 17.44
N ASN A 281 -0.78 9.90 17.36
CA ASN A 281 -0.89 8.68 18.15
C ASN A 281 0.46 7.98 18.20
N THR A 282 0.78 7.34 19.31
CA THR A 282 1.96 6.49 19.42
C THR A 282 1.87 5.38 18.38
N ASN A 283 2.89 5.28 17.52
CA ASN A 283 2.92 4.30 16.45
C ASN A 283 1.77 4.44 15.43
N LEU A 284 1.34 5.67 15.12
CA LEU A 284 0.35 5.94 14.07
C LEU A 284 0.68 5.18 12.78
N ILE A 285 1.96 5.17 12.38
CA ILE A 285 2.49 4.31 11.32
C ILE A 285 3.76 3.64 11.81
N ARG A 286 3.78 2.30 11.84
CA ARG A 286 4.95 1.52 12.24
C ARG A 286 5.84 1.23 11.04
N PHE A 287 7.15 1.35 11.23
CA PHE A 287 8.11 0.76 10.31
C PHE A 287 8.38 -0.68 10.72
N PHE A 288 8.32 -1.57 9.74
CA PHE A 288 8.69 -2.97 9.91
C PHE A 288 10.12 -3.19 9.43
N ARG A 289 10.92 -3.85 10.26
CA ARG A 289 12.21 -4.39 9.85
C ARG A 289 12.00 -5.55 8.90
N ILE A 290 12.56 -5.44 7.69
CA ILE A 290 12.47 -6.44 6.63
C ILE A 290 13.79 -7.19 6.40
N LYS A 291 14.92 -6.64 6.88
CA LYS A 291 16.26 -7.27 6.88
C LYS A 291 17.01 -6.89 8.15
#